data_AF-A0A7S2ATM2-F1
#
_entry.id   AF-A0A7S2ATM2-F1
#
_cell.length_a   1.000
_cell.length_b   1.000
_cell.length_c   1.000
_cell.angle_alpha   90.00
_cell.angle_beta   90.00
_cell.angle_gamma   90.00
#
_symmetry.space_group_name_H-M   'P 1'
#
loop_
_entity.id
_entity.type
_entity.pdbx_description
1 polymer ?
#
loop_
_entity_poly.entity_id
_entity_poly.type
_entity_poly.pdbx_seq_one_letter_code
_entity_poly.pdbx_strand_id
1 'polypeptide(L)'
;GIECAGWGGSACLPKDAQCSDITWPHLCDESKAKVGLTCAGWGGSHCLHPGASASLITDKAICENAQAWLNIPSAGWDGQRCTPKDLHCNDIRDASMCSDFVGSCAGWGGDFCLETGSAPKYITDKEICASSQNLLNIPSIGWGGSSCLSS
;
A
#
# COMPACT_ATOMS: atom_id res chain seq x y z
N GLY A 1 0.93 20.97 22.20
CA GLY A 1 0.54 19.56 22.35
C GLY A 1 0.21 19.03 20.98
N ILE A 2 0.62 17.81 20.64
CA ILE A 2 0.22 17.17 19.38
C ILE A 2 -1.25 16.81 19.50
N GLU A 3 -2.06 17.18 18.52
CA GLU A 3 -3.43 16.69 18.42
C GLU A 3 -3.38 15.24 17.94
N CYS A 4 -3.65 14.29 18.83
CA CYS A 4 -3.68 12.87 18.49
C CYS A 4 -5.11 12.41 18.15
N ALA A 5 -5.24 11.51 17.19
CA ALA A 5 -6.49 10.78 16.92
C ALA A 5 -6.75 9.66 17.94
N GLY A 6 -5.70 9.16 18.60
CA GLY A 6 -5.78 8.10 19.61
C GLY A 6 -4.40 7.55 19.96
N TRP A 7 -4.33 6.49 20.77
CA TRP A 7 -3.09 5.76 21.06
C TRP A 7 -2.91 4.61 20.07
N GLY A 8 -1.75 4.51 19.41
CA GLY A 8 -1.43 3.52 18.36
C GLY A 8 -0.72 2.26 18.83
N GLY A 9 -0.45 2.15 20.14
CA GLY A 9 0.29 1.06 20.76
C GLY A 9 1.63 1.51 21.31
N SER A 10 2.49 2.10 20.48
CA SER A 10 3.83 2.60 20.84
C SER A 10 3.89 4.12 21.00
N ALA A 11 3.03 4.85 20.30
CA ALA A 11 2.95 6.30 20.32
C ALA A 11 1.51 6.78 20.09
N CYS A 12 1.31 8.09 20.26
CA CYS A 12 0.09 8.77 19.85
C CYS A 12 -0.04 8.73 18.31
N LEU A 13 -1.20 8.36 17.80
CA LEU A 13 -1.50 8.40 16.37
C LEU A 13 -1.80 9.84 15.94
N PRO A 14 -1.15 10.35 14.89
CA PRO A 14 -1.49 11.65 14.32
C PRO A 14 -2.87 11.60 13.65
N LYS A 15 -3.44 12.77 13.30
CA LYS A 15 -4.78 12.86 12.68
C LYS A 15 -4.87 12.19 11.30
N ASP A 16 -3.75 12.07 10.61
CA ASP A 16 -3.56 11.44 9.30
C ASP A 16 -2.97 10.02 9.42
N ALA A 17 -3.11 9.39 10.59
CA ALA A 17 -2.60 8.05 10.82
C ALA A 17 -3.17 7.02 9.84
N GLN A 18 -2.33 6.06 9.46
CA GLN A 18 -2.65 4.95 8.59
C GLN A 18 -2.77 3.65 9.39
N CYS A 19 -3.30 2.60 8.77
CA CYS A 19 -3.38 1.29 9.42
C CYS A 19 -1.99 0.78 9.83
N SER A 20 -0.97 1.01 9.01
CA SER A 20 0.42 0.62 9.31
C SER A 20 0.99 1.27 10.57
N ASP A 21 0.45 2.40 11.03
CA ASP A 21 0.87 3.06 12.27
C ASP A 21 0.35 2.34 13.53
N ILE A 22 -0.63 1.44 13.38
CA ILE A 22 -1.14 0.62 14.48
C ILE A 22 -0.25 -0.61 14.65
N THR A 23 0.57 -0.59 15.72
CA THR A 23 1.51 -1.68 16.04
C THR A 23 1.02 -2.60 17.15
N TRP A 24 -0.28 -2.56 17.47
CA TRP A 24 -0.89 -3.39 18.52
C TRP A 24 -2.09 -4.19 17.99
N PRO A 25 -2.09 -5.54 18.10
CA PRO A 25 -3.12 -6.38 17.50
C PRO A 25 -4.54 -6.03 17.98
N HIS A 26 -4.74 -5.90 19.29
CA HIS A 26 -6.05 -5.58 19.85
C HIS A 26 -6.59 -4.22 19.38
N LEU A 27 -5.70 -3.26 19.10
CA LEU A 27 -6.12 -1.98 18.56
C LEU A 27 -6.47 -2.07 17.07
N CYS A 28 -5.81 -2.95 16.32
CA CYS A 28 -6.12 -3.19 14.92
C CYS A 28 -7.54 -3.76 14.75
N ASP A 29 -7.92 -4.71 15.60
CA ASP A 29 -9.27 -5.31 15.62
C ASP A 29 -10.36 -4.27 15.91
N GLU A 30 -10.03 -3.29 16.75
CA GLU A 30 -10.94 -2.20 17.13
C GLU A 30 -10.66 -0.87 16.41
N SER A 31 -9.85 -0.89 15.34
CA SER A 31 -9.32 0.31 14.67
C SER A 31 -10.42 1.30 14.27
N LYS A 32 -11.51 0.77 13.71
CA LYS A 32 -12.67 1.57 13.31
C LYS A 32 -13.38 2.22 14.50
N ALA A 33 -13.49 1.51 15.62
CA ALA A 33 -14.19 1.99 16.80
C ALA A 33 -13.35 2.96 17.65
N LYS A 34 -12.04 2.75 17.71
CA LYS A 34 -11.12 3.49 18.58
C LYS A 34 -10.47 4.69 17.91
N VAL A 35 -10.09 4.54 16.65
CA VAL A 35 -9.28 5.54 15.93
C VAL A 35 -9.87 5.92 14.57
N GLY A 36 -11.04 5.40 14.22
CA GLY A 36 -11.78 5.76 13.00
C GLY A 36 -11.20 5.21 11.70
N LEU A 37 -10.18 4.34 11.78
CA LEU A 37 -9.52 3.77 10.60
C LEU A 37 -10.20 2.46 10.17
N THR A 38 -10.41 2.28 8.87
CA THR A 38 -10.93 1.01 8.33
C THR A 38 -9.76 0.19 7.81
N CYS A 39 -9.32 -0.78 8.60
CA CYS A 39 -8.19 -1.65 8.29
C CYS A 39 -8.66 -3.05 7.87
N ALA A 40 -7.83 -3.78 7.12
CA ALA A 40 -8.07 -5.18 6.76
C ALA A 40 -7.96 -6.12 7.96
N GLY A 41 -7.02 -5.82 8.86
CA GLY A 41 -6.74 -6.63 10.05
C GLY A 41 -5.24 -6.76 10.32
N TRP A 42 -4.89 -7.57 11.31
CA TRP A 42 -3.52 -7.68 11.79
C TRP A 42 -2.64 -8.50 10.84
N GLY A 43 -1.47 -7.97 10.46
CA GLY A 43 -0.51 -8.63 9.58
C GLY A 43 0.61 -9.39 10.30
N GLY A 44 0.63 -9.41 11.64
CA GLY A 44 1.68 -10.05 12.44
C GLY A 44 2.61 -9.07 13.15
N SER A 45 2.84 -7.90 12.55
CA SER A 45 3.69 -6.84 13.12
C SER A 45 3.03 -5.46 13.18
N HIS A 46 2.08 -5.21 12.28
CA HIS A 46 1.29 -3.99 12.20
C HIS A 46 -0.09 -4.30 11.59
N CYS A 47 -1.01 -3.35 11.69
CA CYS A 47 -2.31 -3.45 11.06
C CYS A 47 -2.20 -3.16 9.56
N LEU A 48 -2.91 -3.93 8.75
CA LEU A 48 -2.88 -3.82 7.29
C LEU A 48 -4.05 -2.99 6.80
N HIS A 49 -3.84 -2.18 5.78
CA HIS A 49 -4.93 -1.49 5.10
C HIS A 49 -5.71 -2.46 4.19
N PRO A 50 -6.96 -2.15 3.81
CA PRO A 50 -7.73 -2.94 2.84
C PRO A 50 -6.97 -3.09 1.52
N GLY A 51 -6.81 -4.33 1.05
CA GLY A 51 -6.09 -4.64 -0.19
C GLY A 51 -4.57 -4.77 -0.04
N ALA A 52 -4.00 -4.63 1.15
CA ALA A 52 -2.57 -4.74 1.39
C ALA A 52 -1.92 -6.00 0.78
N SER A 53 -0.64 -5.89 0.46
CA SER A 53 0.16 -7.01 -0.06
C SER A 53 0.29 -8.13 0.97
N ALA A 54 0.22 -9.38 0.52
CA ALA A 54 0.59 -10.52 1.37
C ALA A 54 2.03 -10.40 1.89
N SER A 55 2.96 -9.76 1.17
CA SER A 55 4.34 -9.55 1.64
C SER A 55 4.46 -8.82 2.97
N LEU A 56 3.45 -8.03 3.36
CA LEU A 56 3.41 -7.34 4.64
C LEU A 56 3.04 -8.27 5.81
N ILE A 57 2.50 -9.46 5.52
CA ILE A 57 2.17 -10.45 6.51
C ILE A 57 3.45 -11.15 6.97
N THR A 58 3.80 -10.94 8.24
CA THR A 58 5.01 -11.47 8.90
C THR A 58 4.71 -12.60 9.88
N ASP A 59 3.44 -13.01 9.98
CA ASP A 59 3.03 -14.17 10.78
C ASP A 59 2.57 -15.31 9.87
N LYS A 60 3.07 -16.52 10.14
CA LYS A 60 2.79 -17.69 9.33
C LYS A 60 1.32 -18.12 9.38
N ALA A 61 0.71 -18.14 10.57
CA ALA A 61 -0.68 -18.56 10.72
C ALA A 61 -1.63 -17.57 10.04
N ILE A 62 -1.31 -16.27 10.09
CA ILE A 62 -2.03 -15.23 9.35
C ILE A 62 -1.85 -15.43 7.86
N CYS A 63 -0.64 -15.72 7.37
CA CYS A 63 -0.37 -15.98 5.96
C CYS A 63 -1.18 -17.16 5.40
N GLU A 64 -1.23 -18.26 6.15
CA GLU A 64 -1.97 -19.47 5.79
C GLU A 64 -3.49 -19.22 5.70
N ASN A 65 -3.99 -18.19 6.37
CA ASN A 65 -5.40 -17.80 6.40
C ASN A 65 -5.66 -16.41 5.78
N ALA A 66 -4.70 -15.84 5.05
CA ALA A 66 -4.72 -14.44 4.63
C ALA A 66 -5.96 -14.10 3.78
N GLN A 67 -6.35 -15.02 2.88
CA GLN A 67 -7.54 -14.85 2.05
C GLN A 67 -8.83 -14.85 2.88
N ALA A 68 -8.93 -15.71 3.90
CA ALA A 68 -10.13 -15.86 4.71
C ALA A 68 -10.26 -14.75 5.76
N TRP A 69 -9.15 -14.33 6.36
CA TRP A 69 -9.16 -13.38 7.48
C TRP A 69 -9.01 -11.93 7.03
N LEU A 70 -8.20 -11.68 6.00
CA LEU A 70 -7.81 -10.33 5.59
C LEU A 70 -8.26 -10.00 4.17
N ASN A 71 -8.84 -10.98 3.45
CA ASN A 71 -9.13 -10.89 2.02
C ASN A 71 -7.88 -10.56 1.18
N ILE A 72 -6.72 -11.06 1.59
CA ILE A 72 -5.44 -10.85 0.90
C ILE A 72 -5.01 -12.15 0.21
N PRO A 73 -4.83 -12.17 -1.12
CA PRO A 73 -4.39 -13.35 -1.84
C PRO A 73 -2.89 -13.62 -1.57
N SER A 74 -2.57 -14.85 -1.18
CA SER A 74 -1.19 -15.31 -0.97
C SER A 74 -0.85 -16.54 -1.81
N ALA A 75 0.44 -16.69 -2.16
CA ALA A 75 1.01 -17.87 -2.80
C ALA A 75 1.65 -18.85 -1.80
N GLY A 76 1.67 -18.50 -0.51
CA GLY A 76 2.22 -19.35 0.56
C GLY A 76 3.18 -18.60 1.47
N TRP A 77 3.92 -19.33 2.29
CA TRP A 77 4.90 -18.80 3.23
C TRP A 77 6.32 -19.12 2.74
N ASP A 78 7.19 -18.12 2.61
CA ASP A 78 8.58 -18.34 2.14
C ASP A 78 9.58 -18.69 3.24
N GLY A 79 9.15 -18.68 4.50
CA GLY A 79 10.00 -18.88 5.67
C GLY A 79 10.07 -17.65 6.58
N GLN A 80 9.85 -16.45 6.05
CA GLN A 80 9.90 -15.19 6.80
C GLN A 80 8.67 -14.30 6.59
N ARG A 81 8.08 -14.31 5.39
CA ARG A 81 6.92 -13.48 5.03
C ARG A 81 5.97 -14.28 4.14
N CYS A 82 4.75 -13.78 4.02
CA CYS A 82 3.79 -14.35 3.09
C CYS A 82 4.14 -13.91 1.66
N THR A 83 4.08 -14.84 0.72
CA THR A 83 4.34 -14.53 -0.68
C THR A 83 3.07 -13.99 -1.32
N PRO A 84 3.12 -12.85 -2.02
CA PRO A 84 2.01 -12.41 -2.86
C PRO A 84 1.72 -13.46 -3.94
N LYS A 85 0.44 -13.77 -4.14
CA LYS A 85 0.01 -14.43 -5.38
C LYS A 85 0.09 -13.42 -6.51
N ASP A 86 0.55 -13.84 -7.70
CA ASP A 86 0.76 -13.00 -8.90
C ASP A 86 -0.14 -11.76 -8.90
N LEU A 87 0.41 -10.67 -8.35
CA LEU A 87 -0.29 -9.42 -8.18
C LEU A 87 0.26 -8.50 -9.26
N HIS A 88 -0.54 -8.22 -10.26
CA HIS A 88 -0.18 -7.21 -11.24
C HIS A 88 -0.17 -5.86 -10.55
N CYS A 89 0.87 -5.05 -10.75
CA CYS A 89 0.96 -3.70 -10.18
C CYS A 89 -0.31 -2.91 -10.52
N ASN A 90 -0.84 -3.11 -11.73
CA ASN A 90 -2.05 -2.47 -12.21
C ASN A 90 -3.34 -2.88 -11.49
N ASP A 91 -3.31 -3.78 -10.50
CA ASP A 91 -4.45 -4.10 -9.62
C ASP A 91 -4.40 -3.32 -8.30
N ILE A 92 -3.25 -2.73 -7.96
CA ILE A 92 -3.05 -1.93 -6.76
C ILE A 92 -3.68 -0.56 -6.96
N ARG A 93 -4.65 -0.20 -6.12
CA ARG A 93 -5.38 1.09 -6.14
C ARG A 93 -5.05 1.98 -4.94
N ASP A 94 -4.05 1.61 -4.16
CA ASP A 94 -3.62 2.34 -2.97
C ASP A 94 -2.14 2.75 -3.11
N ALA A 95 -1.86 4.03 -2.88
CA ALA A 95 -0.53 4.59 -3.04
C ALA A 95 0.46 4.06 -1.99
N SER A 96 0.01 3.89 -0.75
CA SER A 96 0.81 3.32 0.33
C SER A 96 1.14 1.87 0.00
N MET A 97 0.16 1.08 -0.45
CA MET A 97 0.40 -0.30 -0.90
C MET A 97 1.43 -0.36 -2.04
N CYS A 98 1.30 0.51 -3.04
CA CYS A 98 2.22 0.55 -4.18
C CYS A 98 3.67 0.79 -3.73
N SER A 99 3.87 1.57 -2.66
CA SER A 99 5.20 1.84 -2.10
C SER A 99 5.86 0.60 -1.48
N ASP A 100 5.09 -0.43 -1.12
CA ASP A 100 5.64 -1.70 -0.63
C ASP A 100 6.19 -2.60 -1.76
N PHE A 101 5.89 -2.28 -3.03
CA PHE A 101 6.36 -3.02 -4.21
C PHE A 101 7.48 -2.31 -4.97
N VAL A 102 8.20 -1.39 -4.31
CA VAL A 102 9.38 -0.73 -4.89
C VAL A 102 10.40 -1.78 -5.35
N GLY A 103 10.71 -1.78 -6.65
CA GLY A 103 11.62 -2.74 -7.30
C GLY A 103 10.92 -3.80 -8.13
N SER A 104 9.68 -4.16 -7.81
CA SER A 104 8.82 -5.02 -8.65
C SER A 104 7.91 -4.20 -9.57
N CYS A 105 7.40 -3.08 -9.05
CA CYS A 105 6.60 -2.10 -9.77
C CYS A 105 7.42 -0.83 -10.06
N ALA A 106 7.01 -0.07 -11.08
CA ALA A 106 7.57 1.26 -11.36
C ALA A 106 7.22 2.26 -10.25
N GLY A 107 6.04 2.14 -9.65
CA GLY A 107 5.57 3.02 -8.58
C GLY A 107 4.19 3.61 -8.88
N TRP A 108 3.74 4.53 -8.02
CA TRP A 108 2.37 5.05 -8.07
C TRP A 108 2.17 5.98 -9.27
N GLY A 109 1.14 5.74 -10.06
CA GLY A 109 0.81 6.53 -11.26
C GLY A 109 -0.24 7.62 -11.05
N GLY A 110 -0.89 7.67 -9.89
CA GLY A 110 -1.98 8.60 -9.59
C GLY A 110 -3.26 7.87 -9.18
N ASP A 111 -3.70 6.90 -9.98
CA ASP A 111 -4.88 6.07 -9.70
C ASP A 111 -4.55 4.62 -9.35
N PHE A 112 -3.40 4.13 -9.82
CA PHE A 112 -2.94 2.76 -9.59
C PHE A 112 -1.43 2.64 -9.65
N CYS A 113 -0.90 1.53 -9.15
CA CYS A 113 0.52 1.22 -9.23
C CYS A 113 0.90 0.78 -10.64
N LEU A 114 1.97 1.35 -11.18
CA LEU A 114 2.42 1.11 -12.54
C LEU A 114 3.44 -0.03 -12.60
N GLU A 115 3.33 -0.83 -13.65
CA GLU A 115 4.33 -1.83 -14.02
C GLU A 115 5.61 -1.15 -14.54
N THR A 116 6.75 -1.83 -14.40
CA THR A 116 8.03 -1.36 -14.98
C THR A 116 7.90 -1.27 -16.50
N GLY A 117 8.25 -0.11 -17.08
CA GLY A 117 8.09 0.14 -18.51
C GLY A 117 6.70 0.58 -18.95
N SER A 118 5.81 0.93 -18.01
CA SER A 118 4.50 1.53 -18.34
C SER A 118 4.64 2.80 -19.18
N ALA A 119 3.68 3.02 -20.08
CA ALA A 119 3.64 4.22 -20.90
C ALA A 119 3.22 5.47 -20.07
N PRO A 120 3.71 6.67 -20.42
CA PRO A 120 3.41 7.92 -19.69
C PRO A 120 1.92 8.23 -19.59
N LYS A 121 1.12 7.83 -20.58
CA LYS A 121 -0.35 8.02 -20.60
C LYS A 121 -1.08 7.41 -19.41
N TYR A 122 -0.45 6.47 -18.69
CA TYR A 122 -1.02 5.85 -17.48
C TYR A 122 -0.72 6.62 -16.20
N ILE A 123 0.11 7.66 -16.27
CA ILE A 123 0.33 8.60 -15.17
C ILE A 123 -0.77 9.65 -15.24
N THR A 124 -1.68 9.61 -14.28
CA THR A 124 -2.87 10.47 -14.16
C THR A 124 -2.71 11.55 -13.09
N ASP A 125 -1.60 11.56 -12.36
CA ASP A 125 -1.24 12.64 -11.46
C ASP A 125 -0.25 13.63 -12.10
N LYS A 126 -0.54 14.92 -11.97
CA LYS A 126 0.25 16.00 -12.58
C LYS A 126 1.63 16.17 -11.93
N GLU A 127 1.74 16.02 -10.61
CA GLU A 127 3.01 16.17 -9.89
C GLU A 127 3.92 14.97 -10.16
N ILE A 128 3.35 13.77 -10.19
CA ILE A 128 4.05 12.55 -10.59
C ILE A 128 4.52 12.68 -12.03
N CYS A 129 3.67 13.17 -12.94
CA CYS A 129 4.04 13.41 -14.34
C CYS A 129 5.25 14.34 -14.49
N ALA A 130 5.30 15.42 -13.71
CA ALA A 130 6.41 16.38 -13.74
C ALA A 130 7.75 15.76 -13.30
N SER A 131 7.72 14.70 -12.48
CA SER A 131 8.90 14.00 -11.98
C SER A 131 8.98 12.54 -12.44
N SER A 132 8.25 12.16 -13.49
CA SER A 132 8.02 10.74 -13.85
C SER A 132 9.31 10.00 -14.21
N GLN A 133 10.27 10.70 -14.83
CA GLN A 133 11.57 10.14 -15.18
C GLN A 133 12.38 9.77 -13.92
N ASN A 134 12.29 10.59 -12.86
CA ASN A 134 13.06 10.36 -11.64
C ASN A 134 12.33 9.40 -10.68
N LEU A 135 11.00 9.51 -10.59
CA LEU A 135 10.19 8.74 -9.64
C LEU A 135 9.89 7.32 -10.14
N LEU A 136 9.57 7.19 -11.43
CA LEU A 136 9.02 5.95 -12.00
C LEU A 136 9.91 5.37 -13.10
N ASN A 137 11.00 6.07 -13.47
CA ASN A 137 11.80 5.77 -14.65
C ASN A 137 10.96 5.72 -15.94
N ILE A 138 9.94 6.58 -16.04
CA ILE A 138 9.06 6.69 -17.20
C ILE A 138 9.27 8.08 -17.85
N PRO A 139 9.86 8.16 -19.05
CA PRO A 139 10.11 9.42 -19.73
C PRO A 139 8.79 10.03 -20.23
N SER A 140 8.58 11.32 -19.98
CA SER A 140 7.41 12.05 -20.47
C SER A 140 7.82 13.40 -21.10
N ILE A 141 7.01 13.90 -22.03
CA ILE A 141 7.23 15.24 -22.63
C ILE A 141 6.38 16.34 -21.98
N GLY A 142 5.64 15.99 -20.92
CA GLY A 142 4.85 16.93 -20.14
C GLY A 142 3.39 16.50 -19.95
N TRP A 143 2.64 17.36 -19.28
CA TRP A 143 1.24 17.11 -18.91
C TRP A 143 0.27 17.44 -20.05
N GLY A 144 -0.59 16.48 -20.41
CA GLY A 144 -1.57 16.59 -21.49
C GLY A 144 -2.97 17.06 -21.06
N GLY A 145 -3.16 17.40 -19.78
CA GLY A 145 -4.44 17.85 -19.22
C GLY A 145 -5.07 16.82 -18.29
N SER A 146 -5.08 15.55 -18.68
CA SER A 146 -5.60 14.43 -17.87
C SER A 146 -4.59 13.31 -17.62
N SER A 147 -3.52 13.27 -18.41
CA SER A 147 -2.44 12.31 -18.24
C SER A 147 -1.14 12.84 -18.83
N CYS A 148 -0.04 12.15 -18.51
CA CYS A 148 1.28 12.48 -19.01
C CYS A 148 1.44 12.09 -20.49
N LEU A 149 2.08 12.94 -21.28
CA LEU A 149 2.27 12.75 -22.71
C LEU A 149 3.54 11.93 -22.99
N SER A 150 3.42 11.02 -23.95
CA SER A 150 4.54 10.29 -24.54
C SER A 150 5.30 11.16 -25.53
N SER A 151 6.62 10.99 -25.62
CA SER A 151 7.47 11.52 -26.70
C SER A 151 7.17 10.89 -28.04
#